data_AF-A0A4Y9QTT0-F1
#
_entry.id   AF-A0A4Y9QTT0-F1
#
_cell.length_a   1.000
_cell.length_b   1.000
_cell.length_c   1.000
_cell.angle_alpha   90.00
_cell.angle_beta   90.00
_cell.angle_gamma   90.00
#
_symmetry.space_group_name_H-M   'P 1'
#
loop_
_entity.id
_entity.type
_entity.pdbx_description
1 polymer ?
#
loop_
_entity_poly.entity_id
_entity_poly.type
_entity_poly.pdbx_seq_one_letter_code
_entity_poly.pdbx_strand_id
1 'polypeptide(L)'
;GPDLSLWIRGDYVVSDATLNRFFAFHVIALPLVLLGLVTAHLIALHEVGSSNPDGVEIKENIGADGHPVDGIPSHPYYTTKDLFGVSVFLLIFSAVVFFAPEMGGFFLEYNNFLPANSMQTPPHIAPVWYFTPFYSVLRATTSDFLWVVMAAIVLYVVFIWLRSRLSFKAKVAITVIAVLIEIGMLPQVLEAKFWGVVLFGSSVLILAALPWLDHSPVKSIRYRPSWHKYVYVVFALAFLTLGYLGTQAPTPTYTLVAQVATLMYFAFFLLMPWWSTMGTFKPVPNRVTFHPH
;
A
#
# COMPACT_ATOMS: atom_id res chain seq x y z
N GLY A 1 9.68 -12.57 18.41
CA GLY A 1 10.33 -13.09 19.63
C GLY A 1 11.75 -13.54 19.34
N PRO A 2 12.58 -13.76 20.36
CA PRO A 2 13.99 -14.16 20.21
C PRO A 2 14.18 -15.46 19.43
N ASP A 3 13.40 -16.50 19.73
CA ASP A 3 13.53 -17.82 19.09
C ASP A 3 13.25 -17.76 17.58
N LEU A 4 12.20 -17.04 17.18
CA LEU A 4 11.89 -16.83 15.77
C LEU A 4 13.03 -16.05 15.07
N SER A 5 13.59 -15.04 15.72
CA SER A 5 14.71 -14.28 15.16
C SER A 5 15.98 -15.12 15.01
N LEU A 6 16.27 -15.99 15.98
CA LEU A 6 17.37 -16.95 15.91
C LEU A 6 17.13 -17.96 14.78
N TRP A 7 15.91 -18.51 14.68
CA TRP A 7 15.54 -19.44 13.62
C TRP A 7 15.59 -18.83 12.23
N ILE A 8 15.19 -17.56 12.04
CA ILE A 8 15.27 -16.87 10.74
C ILE A 8 16.73 -16.62 10.34
N ARG A 9 17.57 -16.18 11.28
CA ARG A 9 19.00 -15.94 11.01
C ARG A 9 19.78 -17.24 10.80
N GLY A 10 19.38 -18.31 11.48
CA GLY A 10 20.09 -19.59 11.48
C GLY A 10 21.35 -19.58 12.34
N ASP A 11 21.60 -18.48 13.06
CA ASP A 11 22.77 -18.25 13.90
C ASP A 11 22.47 -17.07 14.86
N TYR A 12 23.32 -16.87 15.88
CA TYR A 12 23.18 -15.81 16.89
C TYR A 12 23.30 -14.40 16.31
N VAL A 13 24.02 -14.26 15.20
CA VAL A 13 24.20 -13.02 14.43
C VAL A 13 23.81 -13.25 12.96
N VAL A 14 23.73 -12.17 12.18
CA VAL A 14 23.60 -12.32 10.72
C VAL A 14 24.93 -12.83 10.18
N SER A 15 24.92 -14.03 9.62
CA SER A 15 26.13 -14.73 9.16
C SER A 15 25.90 -15.41 7.80
N ASP A 16 26.88 -16.19 7.36
CA ASP A 16 26.81 -16.97 6.11
C ASP A 16 25.57 -17.90 6.07
N ALA A 17 25.16 -18.43 7.21
CA ALA A 17 23.93 -19.21 7.32
C ALA A 17 22.68 -18.39 6.94
N THR A 18 22.63 -17.11 7.30
CA THR A 18 21.54 -16.20 6.91
C THR A 18 21.60 -15.92 5.41
N LEU A 19 22.80 -15.64 4.88
CA LEU A 19 23.02 -15.29 3.48
C LEU A 19 22.61 -16.43 2.54
N ASN A 20 23.07 -17.66 2.80
CA ASN A 20 22.75 -18.82 1.96
C ASN A 20 21.26 -19.13 1.90
N ARG A 21 20.55 -18.95 3.01
CA ARG A 21 19.09 -19.13 3.06
C ARG A 21 18.37 -18.05 2.27
N PHE A 22 18.78 -16.80 2.42
CA PHE A 22 18.19 -15.68 1.69
C PHE A 22 18.46 -15.81 0.18
N PHE A 23 19.65 -16.29 -0.20
CA PHE A 23 19.96 -16.63 -1.58
C PHE A 23 18.99 -17.69 -2.13
N ALA A 24 18.77 -18.80 -1.41
CA ALA A 24 17.82 -19.83 -1.82
C ALA A 24 16.38 -19.31 -1.95
N PHE A 25 15.93 -18.47 -1.01
CA PHE A 25 14.61 -17.84 -1.09
C PHE A 25 14.49 -16.87 -2.26
N HIS A 26 15.53 -16.05 -2.50
CA HIS A 26 15.52 -15.02 -3.51
C HIS A 26 15.63 -15.57 -4.93
N VAL A 27 16.48 -16.58 -5.15
CA VAL A 27 16.76 -17.11 -6.49
C VAL A 27 15.73 -18.16 -6.91
N ILE A 28 15.24 -18.97 -5.97
CA ILE A 28 14.38 -20.11 -6.31
C ILE A 28 12.96 -19.88 -5.80
N ALA A 29 12.77 -19.81 -4.48
CA ALA A 29 11.43 -19.94 -3.90
C ALA A 29 10.50 -18.77 -4.28
N LEU A 30 10.94 -17.52 -4.08
CA LEU A 30 10.11 -16.33 -4.32
C LEU A 30 9.78 -16.14 -5.80
N PRO A 31 10.72 -16.24 -6.77
CA PRO A 31 10.38 -16.13 -8.19
C PRO A 31 9.37 -17.18 -8.66
N LEU A 32 9.48 -18.43 -8.18
CA LEU A 32 8.53 -19.50 -8.52
C LEU A 32 7.14 -19.25 -7.91
N VAL A 33 7.08 -18.79 -6.65
CA VAL A 33 5.82 -18.39 -6.03
C VAL A 33 5.18 -17.22 -6.79
N LEU A 34 5.97 -16.22 -7.18
CA LEU A 34 5.49 -15.09 -7.97
C LEU A 34 4.97 -15.52 -9.35
N LEU A 35 5.63 -16.46 -10.03
CA LEU A 35 5.14 -17.02 -11.29
C LEU A 35 3.76 -17.68 -11.12
N GLY A 36 3.59 -18.46 -10.05
CA GLY A 36 2.31 -19.06 -9.69
C GLY A 36 1.23 -18.02 -9.42
N LEU A 37 1.56 -16.97 -8.65
CA LEU A 37 0.65 -15.88 -8.34
C LEU A 37 0.29 -15.04 -9.58
N VAL A 38 1.23 -14.77 -10.49
CA VAL A 38 0.98 -14.09 -11.77
C VAL A 38 0.02 -14.92 -12.63
N THR A 39 0.24 -16.24 -12.71
CA THR A 39 -0.67 -17.14 -13.45
C THR A 39 -2.07 -17.11 -12.84
N ALA A 40 -2.18 -17.24 -11.51
CA ALA A 40 -3.47 -17.15 -10.81
C ALA A 40 -4.14 -15.78 -11.03
N HIS A 41 -3.38 -14.70 -11.02
CA HIS A 41 -3.86 -13.35 -11.27
C HIS A 41 -4.41 -13.20 -12.70
N LEU A 42 -3.72 -13.73 -13.71
CA LEU A 42 -4.18 -13.72 -15.10
C LEU A 42 -5.46 -14.55 -15.30
N ILE A 43 -5.56 -15.71 -14.65
CA ILE A 43 -6.79 -16.53 -14.68
C ILE A 43 -7.96 -15.76 -14.07
N ALA A 44 -7.78 -15.18 -12.87
CA ALA A 44 -8.80 -14.39 -12.21
C ALA A 44 -9.25 -13.20 -13.09
N LEU A 45 -8.30 -12.49 -13.72
CA LEU A 45 -8.58 -11.38 -14.63
C LEU A 45 -9.31 -11.84 -15.89
N HIS A 46 -9.02 -13.03 -16.42
CA HIS A 46 -9.73 -13.59 -17.57
C HIS A 46 -11.20 -13.92 -17.24
N GLU A 47 -11.47 -14.43 -16.04
CA GLU A 47 -12.83 -14.74 -15.59
C GLU A 47 -13.70 -13.49 -15.46
N VAL A 48 -13.22 -12.45 -14.76
CA VAL A 48 -14.01 -11.22 -14.53
C VAL A 48 -13.90 -10.21 -15.67
N GLY A 49 -12.80 -10.21 -16.42
CA GLY A 49 -12.50 -9.21 -17.45
C GLY A 49 -11.83 -7.95 -16.89
N SER A 50 -11.21 -7.16 -17.77
CA SER A 50 -10.61 -5.88 -17.38
C SER A 50 -11.67 -4.81 -17.15
N SER A 51 -11.47 -3.99 -16.12
CA SER A 51 -12.27 -2.78 -15.92
C SER A 51 -11.91 -1.71 -16.96
N ASN A 52 -12.75 -0.69 -17.08
CA ASN A 52 -12.55 0.44 -17.99
C ASN A 52 -12.70 1.77 -17.24
N PRO A 53 -12.27 2.89 -17.85
CA PRO A 53 -12.30 4.19 -17.18
C PRO A 53 -13.69 4.65 -16.73
N ASP A 54 -14.76 4.08 -17.28
CA ASP A 54 -16.14 4.41 -16.90
C ASP A 54 -16.70 3.42 -15.85
N GLY A 55 -16.04 2.28 -15.63
CA GLY A 55 -16.46 1.27 -14.66
C GLY A 55 -17.71 0.49 -15.05
N VAL A 56 -18.03 0.44 -16.36
CA VAL A 56 -19.19 -0.28 -16.91
C VAL A 56 -18.81 -1.74 -17.20
N GLU A 57 -19.67 -2.70 -16.85
CA GLU A 57 -19.40 -4.12 -17.10
C GLU A 57 -19.73 -4.53 -18.54
N ILE A 58 -18.70 -4.65 -19.38
CA ILE A 58 -18.89 -4.96 -20.81
C ILE A 58 -19.40 -6.39 -21.04
N LYS A 59 -19.09 -7.33 -20.14
CA LYS A 59 -19.49 -8.74 -20.27
C LYS A 59 -20.99 -8.97 -20.04
N GLU A 60 -21.69 -8.00 -19.45
CA GLU A 60 -23.14 -8.08 -19.24
C GLU A 60 -23.92 -7.70 -20.51
N ASN A 61 -23.31 -6.94 -21.42
CA ASN A 61 -23.93 -6.48 -22.67
C ASN A 61 -23.33 -7.19 -23.88
N ILE A 62 -23.92 -8.34 -24.23
CA ILE A 62 -23.46 -9.23 -25.30
C ILE A 62 -24.25 -8.95 -26.59
N GLY A 63 -23.53 -8.82 -27.70
CA GLY A 63 -24.10 -8.64 -29.03
C GLY A 63 -24.70 -9.93 -29.60
N ALA A 64 -25.32 -9.83 -30.78
CA ALA A 64 -25.87 -10.99 -31.49
C ALA A 64 -24.79 -12.01 -31.91
N ASP A 65 -23.53 -11.60 -31.91
CA ASP A 65 -22.33 -12.39 -32.21
C ASP A 65 -21.78 -13.16 -31.01
N GLY A 66 -22.39 -13.03 -29.82
CA GLY A 66 -21.91 -13.69 -28.60
C GLY A 66 -20.70 -13.00 -27.96
N HIS A 67 -20.32 -11.80 -28.42
CA HIS A 67 -19.21 -11.02 -27.88
C HIS A 67 -19.68 -9.74 -27.19
N PRO A 68 -18.93 -9.20 -26.21
CA PRO A 68 -19.21 -7.90 -25.62
C PRO A 68 -19.28 -6.79 -26.67
N VAL A 69 -20.38 -6.03 -26.72
CA VAL A 69 -20.59 -4.99 -27.74
C VAL A 69 -19.55 -3.87 -27.66
N ASP A 70 -19.05 -3.59 -26.45
CA ASP A 70 -18.02 -2.58 -26.18
C ASP A 70 -16.60 -3.19 -26.09
N GLY A 71 -16.44 -4.47 -26.41
CA GLY A 71 -15.16 -5.18 -26.39
C GLY A 71 -14.49 -5.22 -27.76
N ILE A 72 -13.16 -5.13 -27.77
CA ILE A 72 -12.34 -5.42 -28.96
C ILE A 72 -11.36 -6.55 -28.64
N PRO A 73 -10.96 -7.37 -29.64
CA PRO A 73 -9.96 -8.42 -29.43
C PRO A 73 -8.66 -7.87 -28.84
N SER A 74 -8.05 -8.63 -27.91
CA SER A 74 -6.76 -8.26 -27.31
C SER A 74 -5.66 -8.14 -28.37
N HIS A 75 -5.59 -9.12 -29.28
CA HIS A 75 -4.68 -9.11 -30.40
C HIS A 75 -5.43 -8.73 -31.69
N PRO A 76 -4.92 -7.81 -32.52
CA PRO A 76 -3.61 -7.12 -32.40
C PRO A 76 -3.64 -5.80 -31.63
N TYR A 77 -4.82 -5.29 -31.27
CA TYR A 77 -4.99 -3.90 -30.80
C TYR A 77 -4.23 -3.60 -29.51
N TYR A 78 -4.53 -4.33 -28.44
CA TYR A 78 -3.86 -4.14 -27.15
C TYR A 78 -2.41 -4.62 -27.21
N THR A 79 -2.12 -5.73 -27.92
CA THR A 79 -0.73 -6.17 -28.12
C THR A 79 0.15 -5.08 -28.73
N THR A 80 -0.32 -4.41 -29.78
CA THR A 80 0.44 -3.34 -30.47
C THR A 80 0.61 -2.12 -29.57
N LYS A 81 -0.46 -1.71 -28.89
CA LYS A 81 -0.44 -0.60 -27.92
C LYS A 81 0.52 -0.88 -26.77
N ASP A 82 0.48 -2.09 -26.22
CA ASP A 82 1.31 -2.50 -25.08
C ASP A 82 2.77 -2.61 -25.50
N LEU A 83 3.07 -3.12 -26.71
CA LEU A 83 4.43 -3.13 -27.25
C LEU A 83 5.01 -1.73 -27.42
N PHE A 84 4.20 -0.75 -27.85
CA PHE A 84 4.62 0.65 -27.89
C PHE A 84 4.95 1.16 -26.48
N GLY A 85 4.07 0.92 -25.51
CA GLY A 85 4.29 1.31 -24.11
C GLY A 85 5.54 0.66 -23.50
N VAL A 86 5.74 -0.63 -23.73
CA VAL A 86 6.94 -1.38 -23.30
C VAL A 86 8.19 -0.82 -23.97
N SER A 87 8.14 -0.47 -25.25
CA SER A 87 9.29 0.11 -25.96
C SER A 87 9.71 1.45 -25.37
N VAL A 88 8.74 2.33 -25.06
CA VAL A 88 9.01 3.62 -24.40
C VAL A 88 9.54 3.41 -22.98
N PHE A 89 8.94 2.49 -22.21
CA PHE A 89 9.42 2.14 -20.87
C PHE A 89 10.86 1.63 -20.91
N LEU A 90 11.18 0.68 -21.81
CA LEU A 90 12.52 0.12 -21.95
C LEU A 90 13.54 1.17 -22.40
N LEU A 91 13.14 2.16 -23.20
CA LEU A 91 13.98 3.28 -23.58
C LEU A 91 14.35 4.13 -22.35
N ILE A 92 13.36 4.51 -21.53
CA ILE A 92 13.59 5.28 -20.29
C ILE A 92 14.41 4.45 -19.29
N PHE A 93 14.05 3.19 -19.09
CA PHE A 93 14.77 2.26 -18.21
C PHE A 93 16.23 2.13 -18.63
N SER A 94 16.50 1.91 -19.92
CA SER A 94 17.86 1.84 -20.45
C SER A 94 18.59 3.16 -20.28
N ALA A 95 17.92 4.29 -20.50
CA ALA A 95 18.53 5.60 -20.27
C ALA A 95 18.99 5.77 -18.82
N VAL A 96 18.18 5.32 -17.85
CA VAL A 96 18.59 5.34 -16.44
C VAL A 96 19.75 4.37 -16.18
N VAL A 97 19.66 3.12 -16.62
CA VAL A 97 20.71 2.11 -16.41
C VAL A 97 22.05 2.54 -16.99
N PHE A 98 22.07 3.14 -18.18
CA PHE A 98 23.31 3.49 -18.88
C PHE A 98 23.83 4.90 -18.54
N PHE A 99 22.96 5.88 -18.26
CA PHE A 99 23.38 7.27 -18.08
C PHE A 99 23.23 7.81 -16.65
N ALA A 100 22.36 7.22 -15.82
CA ALA A 100 22.13 7.69 -14.44
C ALA A 100 21.81 6.54 -13.45
N PRO A 101 22.62 5.47 -13.37
CA PRO A 101 22.26 4.26 -12.61
C PRO A 101 22.11 4.50 -11.11
N GLU A 102 22.80 5.50 -10.56
CA GLU A 102 22.70 5.85 -9.13
C GLU A 102 21.41 6.62 -8.79
N MET A 103 20.87 7.38 -9.75
CA MET A 103 19.76 8.33 -9.55
C MET A 103 19.90 9.19 -8.28
N GLY A 104 21.08 9.74 -8.04
CA GLY A 104 21.36 10.55 -6.83
C GLY A 104 21.35 9.74 -5.53
N GLY A 105 21.64 8.44 -5.61
CA GLY A 105 21.71 7.53 -4.46
C GLY A 105 20.40 6.81 -4.14
N PHE A 106 19.32 7.06 -4.89
CA PHE A 106 18.04 6.37 -4.69
C PHE A 106 18.07 4.93 -5.22
N PHE A 107 18.80 4.66 -6.30
CA PHE A 107 18.83 3.34 -6.95
C PHE A 107 20.05 2.53 -6.50
N LEU A 108 21.22 3.15 -6.48
CA LEU A 108 22.45 2.55 -5.97
C LEU A 108 22.93 3.37 -4.77
N GLU A 109 22.66 2.85 -3.58
CA GLU A 109 23.07 3.47 -2.32
C GLU A 109 24.58 3.30 -2.12
N TYR A 110 25.30 4.40 -1.89
CA TYR A 110 26.76 4.40 -1.73
C TYR A 110 27.24 3.42 -0.63
N ASN A 111 26.49 3.31 0.47
CA ASN A 111 26.82 2.42 1.58
C ASN A 111 26.90 0.94 1.17
N ASN A 112 26.22 0.53 0.10
CA ASN A 112 26.21 -0.86 -0.37
C ASN A 112 27.42 -1.19 -1.27
N PHE A 113 28.29 -0.23 -1.58
CA PHE A 113 29.58 -0.47 -2.24
C PHE A 113 30.70 -0.79 -1.24
N LEU A 114 30.45 -0.62 0.06
CA LEU A 114 31.38 -0.99 1.12
C LEU A 114 31.09 -2.43 1.58
N PRO A 115 32.12 -3.26 1.81
CA PRO A 115 31.93 -4.56 2.42
C PRO A 115 31.23 -4.45 3.78
N ALA A 116 30.34 -5.39 4.07
CA ALA A 116 29.58 -5.41 5.31
C ALA A 116 30.52 -5.46 6.54
N ASN A 117 30.29 -4.56 7.50
CA ASN A 117 31.00 -4.53 8.78
C ASN A 117 30.01 -4.71 9.93
N SER A 118 30.07 -5.84 10.63
CA SER A 118 29.16 -6.15 11.74
C SER A 118 29.35 -5.25 12.98
N MET A 119 30.49 -4.57 13.07
CA MET A 119 30.85 -3.72 14.21
C MET A 119 30.52 -2.24 13.99
N GLN A 120 30.03 -1.86 12.80
CA GLN A 120 29.77 -0.46 12.46
C GLN A 120 28.54 -0.30 11.57
N THR A 121 27.56 0.45 12.07
CA THR A 121 26.43 0.92 11.25
C THR A 121 26.80 2.24 10.57
N PRO A 122 26.55 2.40 9.25
CA PRO A 122 26.76 3.68 8.57
C PRO A 122 25.98 4.83 9.23
N PRO A 123 26.53 6.07 9.29
CA PRO A 123 25.86 7.19 9.92
C PRO A 123 24.51 7.58 9.29
N HIS A 124 24.38 7.39 7.97
CA HIS A 124 23.14 7.62 7.23
C HIS A 124 22.69 6.33 6.56
N ILE A 125 21.89 5.53 7.27
CA ILE A 125 21.27 4.31 6.76
C ILE A 125 19.80 4.57 6.47
N ALA A 126 19.40 4.41 5.21
CA ALA A 126 18.02 4.48 4.78
C ALA A 126 17.64 3.15 4.11
N PRO A 127 16.36 2.75 4.12
CA PRO A 127 15.89 1.68 3.26
C PRO A 127 15.82 2.13 1.80
N VAL A 128 15.76 1.14 0.91
CA VAL A 128 15.37 1.34 -0.49
C VAL A 128 14.07 2.15 -0.61
N TRP A 129 14.05 3.07 -1.58
CA TRP A 129 13.05 4.13 -1.70
C TRP A 129 11.59 3.64 -1.78
N TYR A 130 11.34 2.45 -2.30
CA TYR A 130 9.98 1.88 -2.37
C TYR A 130 9.49 1.29 -1.03
N PHE A 131 10.35 1.20 -0.01
CA PHE A 131 9.98 0.82 1.35
C PHE A 131 9.88 2.01 2.32
N THR A 132 10.35 3.19 1.91
CA THR A 132 10.44 4.35 2.81
C THR A 132 9.11 4.87 3.33
N PRO A 133 7.96 4.83 2.60
CA PRO A 133 6.69 5.27 3.17
C PRO A 133 6.27 4.45 4.38
N PHE A 134 6.43 3.13 4.31
CA PHE A 134 6.09 2.21 5.38
C PHE A 134 7.12 2.28 6.51
N TYR A 135 8.41 2.38 6.18
CA TYR A 135 9.46 2.60 7.17
C TYR A 135 9.23 3.88 7.99
N SER A 136 8.74 4.95 7.36
CA SER A 136 8.33 6.18 8.06
C SER A 136 7.24 5.95 9.10
N VAL A 137 6.25 5.10 8.81
CA VAL A 137 5.22 4.71 9.78
C VAL A 137 5.85 3.98 10.99
N LEU A 138 6.78 3.06 10.73
CA LEU A 138 7.48 2.31 11.78
C LEU A 138 8.21 3.25 12.75
N ARG A 139 9.06 4.13 12.21
CA ARG A 139 9.87 5.06 13.03
C ARG A 139 9.08 6.21 13.65
N ALA A 140 7.96 6.60 13.06
CA ALA A 140 7.07 7.63 13.63
C ALA A 140 6.39 7.13 14.92
N THR A 141 6.34 5.80 15.11
CA THR A 141 5.71 5.14 16.26
C THR A 141 6.61 5.19 17.50
N THR A 142 6.64 6.37 18.13
CA THR A 142 7.30 6.59 19.43
C THR A 142 6.33 6.35 20.59
N SER A 143 6.86 6.20 21.81
CA SER A 143 6.04 6.07 23.02
C SER A 143 5.05 7.22 23.20
N ASP A 144 5.48 8.45 22.92
CA ASP A 144 4.63 9.64 23.02
C ASP A 144 3.53 9.64 21.93
N PHE A 145 3.87 9.20 20.72
CA PHE A 145 2.90 9.12 19.63
C PHE A 145 1.82 8.06 19.88
N LEU A 146 2.13 6.98 20.60
CA LEU A 146 1.14 5.97 20.93
C LEU A 146 -0.03 6.53 21.73
N TRP A 147 0.17 7.53 22.59
CA TRP A 147 -0.94 8.21 23.26
C TRP A 147 -1.88 8.91 22.28
N VAL A 148 -1.31 9.51 21.22
CA VAL A 148 -2.09 10.14 20.14
C VAL A 148 -2.83 9.07 19.33
N VAL A 149 -2.19 7.93 19.04
CA VAL A 149 -2.82 6.80 18.34
C VAL A 149 -3.96 6.21 19.16
N MET A 150 -3.78 6.01 20.47
CA MET A 150 -4.83 5.55 21.39
C MET A 150 -6.00 6.54 21.39
N ALA A 151 -5.75 7.84 21.51
CA ALA A 151 -6.81 8.85 21.41
C ALA A 151 -7.54 8.79 20.06
N ALA A 152 -6.82 8.59 18.95
CA ALA A 152 -7.42 8.43 17.63
C ALA A 152 -8.28 7.15 17.54
N ILE A 153 -7.86 6.04 18.15
CA ILE A 153 -8.64 4.79 18.23
C ILE A 153 -9.93 5.02 19.01
N VAL A 154 -9.86 5.66 20.20
CA VAL A 154 -11.06 6.01 20.99
C VAL A 154 -12.02 6.85 20.15
N LEU A 155 -11.52 7.92 19.52
CA LEU A 155 -12.33 8.80 18.68
C LEU A 155 -12.96 8.03 17.51
N TYR A 156 -12.23 7.12 16.88
CA TYR A 156 -12.74 6.29 15.80
C TYR A 156 -13.81 5.30 16.27
N VAL A 157 -13.65 4.68 17.44
CA VAL A 157 -14.68 3.81 18.03
C VAL A 157 -15.94 4.60 18.36
N VAL A 158 -15.81 5.78 18.99
CA VAL A 158 -16.93 6.68 19.24
C VAL A 158 -17.62 7.05 17.91
N PHE A 159 -16.85 7.38 16.88
CA PHE A 159 -17.38 7.67 15.55
C PHE A 159 -18.16 6.49 14.95
N ILE A 160 -17.67 5.25 15.08
CA ILE A 160 -18.39 4.04 14.67
C ILE A 160 -19.73 3.92 15.41
N TRP A 161 -19.74 4.15 16.72
CA TRP A 161 -20.98 4.08 17.51
C TRP A 161 -22.02 5.08 17.00
N LEU A 162 -21.59 6.32 16.72
CA LEU A 162 -22.46 7.42 16.29
C LEU A 162 -22.93 7.30 14.82
N ARG A 163 -22.07 6.84 13.91
CA ARG A 163 -22.30 6.98 12.45
C ARG A 163 -22.45 5.65 11.71
N SER A 164 -22.06 4.53 12.31
CA SER A 164 -22.11 3.23 11.63
C SER A 164 -23.50 2.59 11.69
N ARG A 165 -23.86 1.90 10.60
CA ARG A 165 -25.05 1.04 10.49
C ARG A 165 -24.79 -0.42 10.93
N LEU A 166 -23.61 -0.72 11.47
CA LEU A 166 -23.26 -2.05 11.98
C LEU A 166 -24.21 -2.48 13.11
N SER A 167 -24.43 -3.80 13.23
CA SER A 167 -25.24 -4.38 14.30
C SER A 167 -24.64 -4.09 15.67
N PHE A 168 -25.48 -4.07 16.72
CA PHE A 168 -25.03 -3.82 18.08
C PHE A 168 -23.91 -4.78 18.52
N LYS A 169 -24.06 -6.08 18.21
CA LYS A 169 -23.03 -7.10 18.51
C LYS A 169 -21.69 -6.78 17.84
N ALA A 170 -21.71 -6.34 16.59
CA ALA A 170 -20.49 -5.97 15.87
C ALA A 170 -19.82 -4.73 16.49
N LYS A 171 -20.59 -3.70 16.86
CA LYS A 171 -20.07 -2.51 17.55
C LYS A 171 -19.43 -2.84 18.89
N VAL A 172 -20.05 -3.72 19.67
CA VAL A 172 -19.48 -4.21 20.94
C VAL A 172 -18.20 -5.00 20.68
N ALA A 173 -18.17 -5.91 19.70
CA ALA A 173 -16.96 -6.66 19.37
C ALA A 173 -15.79 -5.75 18.96
N ILE A 174 -16.04 -4.75 18.12
CA ILE A 174 -15.02 -3.75 17.74
C ILE A 174 -14.52 -2.99 18.97
N THR A 175 -15.42 -2.59 19.87
CA THR A 175 -15.04 -1.86 21.09
C THR A 175 -14.17 -2.72 22.00
N VAL A 176 -14.51 -4.00 22.19
CA VAL A 176 -13.69 -4.93 22.98
C VAL A 176 -12.30 -5.09 22.36
N ILE A 177 -12.22 -5.30 21.04
CA ILE A 177 -10.93 -5.41 20.34
C ILE A 177 -10.11 -4.12 20.50
N ALA A 178 -10.74 -2.96 20.34
CA ALA A 178 -10.07 -1.66 20.51
C ALA A 178 -9.53 -1.48 21.93
N VAL A 179 -10.30 -1.82 22.96
CA VAL A 179 -9.84 -1.77 24.36
C VAL A 179 -8.67 -2.71 24.60
N LEU A 180 -8.69 -3.93 24.05
CA LEU A 180 -7.56 -4.86 24.16
C LEU A 180 -6.30 -4.31 23.48
N ILE A 181 -6.45 -3.68 22.31
CA ILE A 181 -5.37 -3.00 21.60
C ILE A 181 -4.82 -1.85 22.45
N GLU A 182 -5.68 -1.01 23.02
CA GLU A 182 -5.28 0.11 23.87
C GLU A 182 -4.55 -0.35 25.13
N ILE A 183 -5.03 -1.40 25.81
CA ILE A 183 -4.32 -2.00 26.95
C ILE A 183 -2.93 -2.47 26.51
N GLY A 184 -2.81 -3.11 25.34
CA GLY A 184 -1.51 -3.51 24.80
C GLY A 184 -0.61 -2.33 24.42
N MET A 185 -1.17 -1.17 24.05
CA MET A 185 -0.44 0.07 23.73
C MET A 185 0.05 0.80 24.97
N LEU A 186 -0.39 0.42 26.17
CA LEU A 186 0.11 1.00 27.41
C LEU A 186 1.61 0.70 27.58
N PRO A 187 2.43 1.69 27.98
CA PRO A 187 3.89 1.52 28.10
C PRO A 187 4.33 0.39 29.04
N GLN A 188 3.46 -0.04 29.96
CA GLN A 188 3.72 -1.10 30.94
C GLN A 188 3.48 -2.51 30.37
N VAL A 189 2.83 -2.64 29.20
CA VAL A 189 2.40 -3.94 28.65
C VAL A 189 3.27 -4.36 27.47
N LEU A 190 3.34 -3.55 26.41
CA LEU A 190 4.22 -3.79 25.26
C LEU A 190 4.98 -2.52 24.87
N GLU A 191 6.21 -2.72 24.39
CA GLU A 191 7.06 -1.62 23.95
C GLU A 191 6.55 -0.95 22.67
N ALA A 192 6.83 0.34 22.51
CA ALA A 192 6.52 1.08 21.28
C ALA A 192 7.13 0.44 20.03
N LYS A 193 8.28 -0.23 20.16
CA LYS A 193 8.93 -0.98 19.07
C LYS A 193 8.02 -2.07 18.50
N PHE A 194 7.25 -2.77 19.34
CA PHE A 194 6.30 -3.78 18.89
C PHE A 194 5.20 -3.13 18.06
N TRP A 195 4.60 -2.05 18.56
CA TRP A 195 3.53 -1.33 17.87
C TRP A 195 3.99 -0.66 16.58
N GLY A 196 5.26 -0.22 16.49
CA GLY A 196 5.85 0.25 15.23
C GLY A 196 5.83 -0.83 14.15
N VAL A 197 6.11 -2.10 14.50
CA VAL A 197 6.01 -3.23 13.57
C VAL A 197 4.56 -3.54 13.23
N VAL A 198 3.64 -3.47 14.20
CA VAL A 198 2.20 -3.68 13.96
C VAL A 198 1.64 -2.63 13.01
N LEU A 199 1.94 -1.34 13.22
CA LEU A 199 1.48 -0.25 12.36
C LEU A 199 2.14 -0.30 10.98
N PHE A 200 3.43 -0.63 10.90
CA PHE A 200 4.11 -0.93 9.62
C PHE A 200 3.38 -2.03 8.84
N GLY A 201 3.16 -3.19 9.46
CA GLY A 201 2.46 -4.31 8.80
C GLY A 201 1.03 -3.94 8.41
N SER A 202 0.31 -3.26 9.31
CA SER A 202 -1.07 -2.80 9.06
C SER A 202 -1.14 -1.81 7.91
N SER A 203 -0.14 -0.93 7.77
CA SER A 203 -0.10 0.05 6.68
C SER A 203 0.04 -0.62 5.30
N VAL A 204 0.67 -1.78 5.21
CA VAL A 204 0.74 -2.57 3.97
C VAL A 204 -0.56 -3.38 3.78
N LEU A 205 -1.01 -4.06 4.82
CA LEU A 205 -2.17 -4.97 4.76
C LEU A 205 -3.50 -4.25 4.55
N ILE A 206 -3.64 -2.99 4.98
CA ILE A 206 -4.87 -2.21 4.80
C ILE A 206 -5.21 -1.98 3.32
N LEU A 207 -4.21 -2.03 2.42
CA LEU A 207 -4.44 -1.97 0.98
C LEU A 207 -5.25 -3.16 0.47
N ALA A 208 -5.02 -4.36 1.03
CA ALA A 208 -5.80 -5.55 0.70
C ALA A 208 -7.25 -5.42 1.20
N ALA A 209 -7.51 -4.60 2.22
CA ALA A 209 -8.85 -4.37 2.75
C ALA A 209 -9.71 -3.42 1.88
N LEU A 210 -9.14 -2.79 0.83
CA LEU A 210 -9.83 -1.83 -0.03
C LEU A 210 -11.22 -2.28 -0.53
N PRO A 211 -11.41 -3.53 -1.03
CA PRO A 211 -12.72 -3.98 -1.50
C PRO A 211 -13.83 -3.96 -0.44
N TRP A 212 -13.47 -4.01 0.85
CA TRP A 212 -14.40 -3.97 1.97
C TRP A 212 -14.50 -2.59 2.62
N LEU A 213 -13.58 -1.68 2.31
CA LEU A 213 -13.56 -0.32 2.86
C LEU A 213 -14.24 0.70 1.94
N ASP A 214 -14.12 0.53 0.62
CA ASP A 214 -14.80 1.40 -0.34
C ASP A 214 -16.25 0.96 -0.54
N HIS A 215 -17.19 1.76 -0.03
CA HIS A 215 -18.63 1.52 -0.17
C HIS A 215 -19.26 2.40 -1.26
N SER A 216 -18.44 3.07 -2.09
CA SER A 216 -18.95 3.96 -3.12
C SER A 216 -19.90 3.22 -4.08
N PRO A 217 -21.06 3.80 -4.43
CA PRO A 217 -22.00 3.20 -5.38
C PRO A 217 -21.46 3.16 -6.81
N VAL A 218 -20.37 3.89 -7.12
CA VAL A 218 -19.77 3.94 -8.45
C VAL A 218 -18.30 3.49 -8.40
N LYS A 219 -17.91 2.68 -9.39
CA LYS A 219 -16.53 2.17 -9.51
C LYS A 219 -15.57 3.27 -9.95
N SER A 220 -15.92 4.03 -10.99
CA SER A 220 -15.04 5.07 -11.55
C SER A 220 -15.09 6.39 -10.78
N ILE A 221 -13.90 6.95 -10.50
CA ILE A 221 -13.75 8.30 -9.93
C ILE A 221 -14.32 9.40 -10.83
N ARG A 222 -14.52 9.16 -12.14
CA ARG A 222 -15.09 10.14 -13.07
C ARG A 222 -16.51 10.56 -12.69
N TYR A 223 -17.26 9.65 -12.08
CA TYR A 223 -18.65 9.84 -11.66
C TYR A 223 -18.80 10.09 -10.16
N ARG A 224 -17.69 10.10 -9.42
CA ARG A 224 -17.68 10.49 -8.00
C ARG A 224 -17.76 12.01 -7.84
N PRO A 225 -18.26 12.51 -6.70
CA PRO A 225 -18.20 13.93 -6.36
C PRO A 225 -16.79 14.49 -6.48
N SER A 226 -16.65 15.71 -7.02
CA SER A 226 -15.35 16.32 -7.30
C SER A 226 -14.45 16.42 -6.06
N TRP A 227 -15.03 16.56 -4.87
CA TRP A 227 -14.26 16.68 -3.64
C TRP A 227 -13.53 15.39 -3.23
N HIS A 228 -13.97 14.21 -3.71
CA HIS A 228 -13.24 12.95 -3.50
C HIS A 228 -11.83 13.04 -4.07
N LYS A 229 -11.63 13.76 -5.19
CA LYS A 229 -10.30 13.99 -5.76
C LYS A 229 -9.36 14.67 -4.77
N TYR A 230 -9.85 15.62 -3.98
CA TYR A 230 -9.03 16.28 -2.95
C TYR A 230 -8.61 15.30 -1.85
N VAL A 231 -9.48 14.35 -1.47
CA VAL A 231 -9.13 13.28 -0.52
C VAL A 231 -7.99 12.41 -1.05
N TYR A 232 -8.05 12.01 -2.32
CA TYR A 232 -6.97 11.26 -2.97
C TYR A 232 -5.68 12.09 -3.09
N VAL A 233 -5.77 13.40 -3.38
CA VAL A 233 -4.61 14.29 -3.43
C VAL A 233 -3.96 14.40 -2.03
N VAL A 234 -4.76 14.61 -0.97
CA VAL A 234 -4.25 14.66 0.40
C VAL A 234 -3.58 13.34 0.78
N PHE A 235 -4.18 12.20 0.42
CA PHE A 235 -3.57 10.88 0.63
C PHE A 235 -2.25 10.72 -0.13
N ALA A 236 -2.21 11.09 -1.41
CA ALA A 236 -1.00 11.02 -2.22
C ALA A 236 0.11 11.90 -1.63
N LEU A 237 -0.21 13.13 -1.21
CA LEU A 237 0.73 14.02 -0.53
C LEU A 237 1.24 13.42 0.78
N ALA A 238 0.37 12.82 1.59
CA ALA A 238 0.77 12.14 2.82
C ALA A 238 1.71 10.96 2.54
N PHE A 239 1.39 10.12 1.54
CA PHE A 239 2.20 8.97 1.16
C PHE A 239 3.57 9.38 0.60
N LEU A 240 3.61 10.39 -0.28
CA LEU A 240 4.87 10.93 -0.80
C LEU A 240 5.70 11.61 0.30
N THR A 241 5.05 12.29 1.24
CA THR A 241 5.74 12.88 2.40
C THR A 241 6.36 11.78 3.26
N LEU A 242 5.63 10.69 3.55
CA LEU A 242 6.18 9.54 4.25
C LEU A 242 7.34 8.90 3.46
N GLY A 243 7.22 8.80 2.14
CA GLY A 243 8.28 8.30 1.27
C GLY A 243 9.55 9.14 1.35
N TYR A 244 9.42 10.47 1.27
CA TYR A 244 10.56 11.38 1.39
C TYR A 244 11.16 11.34 2.80
N LEU A 245 10.36 11.44 3.86
CA LEU A 245 10.85 11.44 5.24
C LEU A 245 11.54 10.13 5.63
N GLY A 246 11.21 9.03 4.97
CA GLY A 246 11.84 7.74 5.23
C GLY A 246 13.29 7.67 4.74
N THR A 247 13.69 8.56 3.82
CA THR A 247 15.10 8.71 3.41
C THR A 247 15.87 9.70 4.28
N GLN A 248 15.19 10.47 5.13
CA GLN A 248 15.81 11.54 5.92
C GLN A 248 16.13 11.07 7.35
N ALA A 249 17.17 11.64 7.96
CA ALA A 249 17.48 11.42 9.36
C ALA A 249 16.33 11.90 10.28
N PRO A 250 16.07 11.24 11.43
CA PRO A 250 15.00 11.64 12.35
C PRO A 250 15.34 12.92 13.11
N THR A 251 14.77 14.03 12.67
CA THR A 251 14.74 15.28 13.45
C THR A 251 13.38 15.43 14.14
N PRO A 252 13.27 16.20 15.24
CA PRO A 252 11.99 16.40 15.93
C PRO A 252 10.87 16.89 14.99
N THR A 253 11.19 17.80 14.07
CA THR A 253 10.25 18.32 13.07
C THR A 253 9.82 17.24 12.08
N TYR A 254 10.77 16.47 11.53
CA TYR A 254 10.45 15.41 10.57
C TYR A 254 9.65 14.28 11.22
N THR A 255 9.94 13.95 12.47
CA THR A 255 9.17 12.97 13.23
C THR A 255 7.72 13.44 13.41
N LEU A 256 7.50 14.71 13.78
CA LEU A 256 6.15 15.26 13.90
C LEU A 256 5.39 15.22 12.57
N VAL A 257 6.04 15.61 11.46
CA VAL A 257 5.40 15.57 10.13
C VAL A 257 5.08 14.12 9.72
N ALA A 258 5.97 13.17 9.98
CA ALA A 258 5.74 11.74 9.71
C ALA A 258 4.57 11.18 10.54
N GLN A 259 4.42 11.60 11.79
CA GLN A 259 3.30 11.24 12.66
C GLN A 259 1.96 11.76 12.12
N VAL A 260 1.90 13.04 11.74
CA VAL A 260 0.71 13.62 11.12
C VAL A 260 0.37 12.92 9.80
N ALA A 261 1.38 12.66 8.95
CA ALA A 261 1.19 11.95 7.69
C ALA A 261 0.73 10.49 7.90
N THR A 262 1.19 9.83 8.96
CA THR A 262 0.74 8.49 9.35
C THR A 262 -0.73 8.49 9.78
N LEU A 263 -1.16 9.48 10.58
CA LEU A 263 -2.58 9.64 10.93
C LEU A 263 -3.43 9.90 9.68
N MET A 264 -2.98 10.77 8.77
CA MET A 264 -3.68 11.02 7.50
C MET A 264 -3.76 9.77 6.63
N TYR A 265 -2.69 8.99 6.55
CA TYR A 265 -2.64 7.72 5.81
C TYR A 265 -3.70 6.74 6.33
N PHE A 266 -3.74 6.48 7.63
CA PHE A 266 -4.73 5.56 8.20
C PHE A 266 -6.16 6.14 8.15
N ALA A 267 -6.33 7.44 8.39
CA ALA A 267 -7.64 8.10 8.31
C ALA A 267 -8.26 7.97 6.91
N PHE A 268 -7.46 8.04 5.84
CA PHE A 268 -7.93 7.82 4.47
C PHE A 268 -8.67 6.49 4.33
N PHE A 269 -8.07 5.39 4.79
CA PHE A 269 -8.65 4.05 4.70
C PHE A 269 -9.77 3.83 5.72
N LEU A 270 -9.55 4.20 6.98
CA LEU A 270 -10.50 3.94 8.07
C LEU A 270 -11.78 4.75 7.92
N LEU A 271 -11.72 5.96 7.37
CA LEU A 271 -12.91 6.77 7.11
C LEU A 271 -13.55 6.49 5.74
N MET A 272 -12.92 5.66 4.91
CA MET A 272 -13.38 5.31 3.56
C MET A 272 -14.82 4.82 3.51
N PRO A 273 -15.33 3.97 4.42
CA PRO A 273 -16.71 3.52 4.40
C PRO A 273 -17.75 4.66 4.46
N TRP A 274 -17.36 5.83 4.96
CA TRP A 274 -18.21 7.01 5.06
C TRP A 274 -17.93 8.02 3.96
N TRP A 275 -16.68 8.46 3.79
CA TRP A 275 -16.40 9.55 2.85
C TRP A 275 -16.64 9.11 1.39
N SER A 276 -16.42 7.83 1.06
CA SER A 276 -16.62 7.30 -0.31
C SER A 276 -18.08 7.26 -0.76
N THR A 277 -19.03 7.36 0.17
CA THR A 277 -20.49 7.35 -0.08
C THR A 277 -21.12 8.74 -0.03
N MET A 278 -20.37 9.75 0.42
CA MET A 278 -20.86 11.10 0.61
C MET A 278 -20.83 11.92 -0.68
N GLY A 279 -21.85 12.74 -0.88
CA GLY A 279 -21.96 13.70 -2.00
C GLY A 279 -22.91 13.25 -3.11
N THR A 280 -22.96 14.02 -4.18
CA THR A 280 -23.85 13.77 -5.32
C THR A 280 -23.07 13.08 -6.45
N PHE A 281 -23.44 11.83 -6.74
CA PHE A 281 -22.82 11.05 -7.81
C PHE A 281 -23.42 11.41 -9.17
N LYS A 282 -22.58 11.40 -10.20
CA LYS A 282 -23.03 11.55 -11.58
C LYS A 282 -23.59 10.21 -12.08
N PRO A 283 -24.55 10.22 -13.01
CA PRO A 283 -25.01 8.98 -13.63
C PRO A 283 -23.85 8.33 -14.41
N VAL A 284 -23.65 7.04 -14.16
CA VAL A 284 -22.73 6.21 -14.95
C VAL A 284 -23.42 5.89 -16.28
N PRO A 285 -22.72 5.98 -17.43
CA PRO A 285 -23.30 5.66 -18.73
C PRO A 285 -23.64 4.16 -18.83
N ASN A 286 -24.65 3.81 -19.63
CA ASN A 286 -25.05 2.42 -19.85
C ASN A 286 -24.07 1.64 -20.74
N ARG A 287 -23.20 2.33 -21.46
CA ARG A 287 -22.17 1.78 -22.35
C ARG A 287 -20.87 2.55 -22.17
N VAL A 288 -19.76 1.92 -22.55
CA VAL A 288 -18.45 2.57 -22.48
C VAL A 288 -18.44 3.80 -23.38
N THR A 289 -18.06 4.95 -22.83
CA THR A 289 -17.94 6.18 -23.61
C THR A 289 -16.59 6.22 -24.30
N PHE A 290 -16.59 5.98 -25.61
CA PHE A 290 -15.39 6.11 -26.44
C PHE A 290 -15.34 7.49 -27.08
N HIS A 291 -14.26 8.21 -26.81
CA HIS A 291 -13.89 9.41 -27.57
C HIS A 291 -12.71 9.03 -28.48
N PRO A 292 -12.90 8.98 -29.82
CA PRO A 292 -11.78 8.82 -30.74
C PRO A 292 -10.80 9.99 -30.52
N HIS A 293 -9.53 9.65 -30.39
CA HIS A 293 -8.41 10.57 -30.22
C HIS A 293 -7.93 11.09 -31.58
#